data_AF-A0A9D7LIK4-F1
#
_entry.id   AF-A0A9D7LIK4-F1
#
_cell.length_a   1.000
_cell.length_b   1.000
_cell.length_c   1.000
_cell.angle_alpha   90.00
_cell.angle_beta   90.00
_cell.angle_gamma   90.00
#
_symmetry.space_group_name_H-M   'P 1'
#
loop_
_entity.id
_entity.type
_entity.pdbx_description
1 polymer ?
#
loop_
_entity_poly.entity_id
_entity_poly.type
_entity_poly.pdbx_seq_one_letter_code
_entity_poly.pdbx_strand_id
1 'polypeptide(L)'
;MDLSRHAISAPGTDPGAAGMPCAVPVAVQVAGGLPGAGSVAGPGIVGMPGAKPGAVAGSAGRACAEVGAGPVGVVRDFVAWLAGVDGKECEGVASSDAARLDLIGALEAVKAAAAAAQARVTTAFAASQREVHLARGGKPQQAARSIGSQVALARRDSPSRGDQHVGFAHALHVEMPHTMAALTHGVISEYRATLIVRETACLTREQRGVVDERLAPDLPSLGNRSLAAAARRIAAHIDAAAVVARMERAVASRRVTVRPAPDGMAWLTFLAPLTEAVGAYAALDRLAKTALTTVVTGNDPQQSNPPANGNDSGLGSGGGLAVVVVRRSLDVVDRPAPGDS
;
A
#
# COMPACT_ATOMS: atom_id res chain seq x y z
N MET A 1 -49.65 24.76 -5.93
CA MET A 1 -51.12 24.78 -6.03
C MET A 1 -51.45 24.61 -7.50
N ASP A 2 -52.31 23.73 -7.97
CA ASP A 2 -52.90 22.49 -7.48
C ASP A 2 -53.42 21.89 -8.80
N LEU A 3 -53.01 20.68 -9.18
CA LEU A 3 -53.58 19.99 -10.33
C LEU A 3 -53.83 18.54 -9.98
N SER A 4 -55.10 18.22 -10.09
CA SER A 4 -55.76 16.99 -9.68
C SER A 4 -55.67 15.92 -10.77
N ARG A 5 -55.54 14.66 -10.32
CA ARG A 5 -56.14 13.41 -10.87
C ARG A 5 -55.84 13.01 -12.32
N HIS A 6 -55.31 11.80 -12.51
CA HIS A 6 -56.12 10.63 -12.91
C HIS A 6 -55.29 9.33 -12.81
N ALA A 7 -55.78 8.39 -11.99
CA ALA A 7 -55.31 7.01 -11.89
C ALA A 7 -56.29 6.12 -12.66
N ILE A 8 -55.77 5.18 -13.47
CA ILE A 8 -56.56 4.13 -14.12
C ILE A 8 -55.86 2.78 -13.88
N SER A 9 -56.58 1.94 -13.10
CA SER A 9 -56.78 0.49 -13.14
C SER A 9 -55.68 -0.49 -13.57
N ALA A 10 -55.44 -1.47 -12.67
CA ALA A 10 -54.91 -2.81 -12.95
C ALA A 10 -55.91 -3.68 -13.77
N PRO A 11 -55.50 -4.85 -14.32
CA PRO A 11 -55.38 -6.14 -13.59
C PRO A 11 -54.06 -6.89 -13.94
N GLY A 12 -53.48 -7.86 -13.23
CA GLY A 12 -53.96 -8.87 -12.29
C GLY A 12 -53.81 -10.27 -12.91
N THR A 13 -52.71 -11.01 -12.64
CA THR A 13 -52.66 -12.50 -12.49
C THR A 13 -51.24 -13.03 -12.22
N ASP A 14 -51.06 -13.57 -11.02
CA ASP A 14 -50.15 -14.69 -10.66
C ASP A 14 -50.85 -16.02 -11.03
N PRO A 15 -50.18 -17.19 -11.23
CA PRO A 15 -49.39 -17.86 -10.17
C PRO A 15 -48.21 -18.77 -10.60
N GLY A 16 -47.34 -19.12 -9.64
CA GLY A 16 -46.36 -20.20 -9.82
C GLY A 16 -45.41 -20.41 -8.63
N ALA A 17 -45.93 -20.89 -7.50
CA ALA A 17 -45.16 -21.27 -6.32
C ALA A 17 -44.93 -22.79 -6.25
N ALA A 18 -43.66 -23.21 -6.17
CA ALA A 18 -43.16 -24.52 -5.72
C ALA A 18 -41.66 -24.34 -5.42
N GLY A 19 -41.03 -24.81 -4.35
CA GLY A 19 -41.41 -25.49 -3.13
C GLY A 19 -40.10 -25.66 -2.33
N MET A 20 -40.07 -25.22 -1.08
CA MET A 20 -38.98 -25.52 -0.14
C MET A 20 -39.50 -26.49 0.92
N PRO A 21 -38.77 -27.57 1.26
CA PRO A 21 -39.01 -28.29 2.50
C PRO A 21 -38.11 -27.78 3.64
N CYS A 22 -38.80 -27.66 4.77
CA CYS A 22 -38.35 -27.32 6.11
C CYS A 22 -37.56 -28.48 6.75
N ALA A 23 -36.50 -28.18 7.49
CA ALA A 23 -35.92 -29.11 8.46
C ALA A 23 -35.57 -28.38 9.77
N VAL A 24 -36.07 -28.98 10.84
CA VAL A 24 -36.20 -28.58 12.25
C VAL A 24 -34.86 -28.34 12.95
N PRO A 25 -34.78 -27.39 13.92
CA PRO A 25 -33.60 -27.19 14.76
C PRO A 25 -33.60 -28.13 15.98
N VAL A 26 -32.44 -28.73 16.28
CA VAL A 26 -32.19 -29.43 17.55
C VAL A 26 -31.64 -28.42 18.56
N ALA A 27 -32.39 -28.21 19.63
CA ALA A 27 -31.98 -27.50 20.84
C ALA A 27 -31.04 -28.39 21.69
N VAL A 28 -29.93 -27.82 22.17
CA VAL A 28 -29.20 -28.36 23.33
C VAL A 28 -29.17 -27.28 24.40
N GLN A 29 -29.66 -27.68 25.58
CA GLN A 29 -30.00 -26.85 26.72
C GLN A 29 -28.79 -26.54 27.60
N VAL A 30 -28.80 -25.33 28.16
CA VAL A 30 -27.89 -24.80 29.17
C VAL A 30 -28.26 -25.34 30.56
N ALA A 31 -27.24 -25.72 31.34
CA ALA A 31 -27.19 -25.70 32.81
C ALA A 31 -25.73 -25.35 33.14
N GLY A 32 -25.34 -24.34 33.92
CA GLY A 32 -25.90 -23.79 35.15
C GLY A 32 -24.96 -24.18 36.30
N GLY A 33 -24.18 -23.23 36.86
CA GLY A 33 -23.48 -23.44 38.14
C GLY A 33 -22.09 -22.80 38.31
N LEU A 34 -22.05 -21.53 38.71
CA LEU A 34 -21.08 -21.00 39.70
C LEU A 34 -21.64 -21.33 41.10
N PRO A 35 -20.83 -21.56 42.17
CA PRO A 35 -19.99 -20.51 42.77
C PRO A 35 -18.70 -21.00 43.47
N GLY A 36 -17.88 -20.05 43.97
CA GLY A 36 -16.97 -20.34 45.08
C GLY A 36 -15.66 -19.56 45.09
N ALA A 37 -15.69 -18.36 45.66
CA ALA A 37 -14.50 -17.63 46.11
C ALA A 37 -13.79 -18.40 47.24
N GLY A 38 -12.45 -18.35 47.24
CA GLY A 38 -11.62 -18.95 48.28
C GLY A 38 -10.21 -18.37 48.26
N SER A 39 -10.08 -17.14 48.79
CA SER A 39 -8.82 -16.55 49.22
C SER A 39 -8.34 -17.25 50.50
N VAL A 40 -7.11 -17.75 50.54
CA VAL A 40 -6.35 -17.91 51.79
C VAL A 40 -4.84 -17.80 51.54
N ALA A 41 -4.23 -17.07 52.47
CA ALA A 41 -2.84 -16.70 52.64
C ALA A 41 -1.85 -17.88 52.73
N GLY A 42 -0.57 -17.60 52.42
CA GLY A 42 0.58 -18.37 52.91
C GLY A 42 0.71 -18.32 54.44
N PRO A 43 1.72 -18.94 55.09
CA PRO A 43 3.15 -18.83 54.74
C PRO A 43 3.96 -20.14 54.90
N GLY A 44 5.27 -20.14 54.61
CA GLY A 44 6.10 -21.31 54.93
C GLY A 44 7.52 -21.30 54.38
N ILE A 45 8.39 -20.51 55.01
CA ILE A 45 9.85 -20.46 54.85
C ILE A 45 10.47 -21.64 55.60
N VAL A 46 11.21 -22.52 54.90
CA VAL A 46 12.21 -23.49 55.43
C VAL A 46 13.14 -23.80 54.25
N GLY A 47 14.47 -23.81 54.27
CA GLY A 47 15.51 -23.64 55.28
C GLY A 47 16.78 -24.19 54.63
N MET A 48 17.82 -23.35 54.46
CA MET A 48 19.15 -23.80 54.01
C MET A 48 19.89 -24.48 55.16
N PRO A 49 20.77 -25.46 54.90
CA PRO A 49 21.92 -25.72 55.74
C PRO A 49 23.19 -25.10 55.12
N GLY A 50 23.92 -24.37 55.97
CA GLY A 50 25.13 -23.63 55.60
C GLY A 50 26.37 -24.51 55.40
N ALA A 51 27.26 -24.00 54.54
CA ALA A 51 28.67 -24.39 54.50
C ALA A 51 29.52 -23.14 54.78
N LYS A 52 30.45 -23.27 55.73
CA LYS A 52 31.39 -22.23 56.19
C LYS A 52 32.46 -21.90 55.13
N PRO A 53 33.12 -20.72 55.24
CA PRO A 53 34.06 -20.23 54.23
C PRO A 53 35.47 -20.79 54.44
N GLY A 54 36.11 -21.20 53.34
CA GLY A 54 37.54 -21.44 53.25
C GLY A 54 38.15 -20.44 52.28
N ALA A 55 38.84 -19.43 52.82
CA ALA A 55 39.65 -18.51 52.04
C ALA A 55 40.98 -19.18 51.66
N VAL A 56 41.32 -19.18 50.36
CA VAL A 56 42.72 -19.17 49.93
C VAL A 56 42.84 -18.26 48.71
N ALA A 57 43.76 -17.30 48.82
CA ALA A 57 44.03 -16.24 47.88
C ALA A 57 44.70 -16.73 46.58
N GLY A 58 44.45 -16.02 45.48
CA GLY A 58 45.12 -16.21 44.20
C GLY A 58 44.67 -15.18 43.18
N SER A 59 45.30 -14.02 43.23
CA SER A 59 45.03 -12.79 42.48
C SER A 59 45.20 -12.91 40.95
N ALA A 60 44.17 -12.48 40.21
CA ALA A 60 44.34 -11.73 38.97
C ALA A 60 43.20 -10.70 38.91
N GLY A 61 43.55 -9.43 39.16
CA GLY A 61 42.58 -8.36 39.35
C GLY A 61 41.68 -8.16 38.14
N ARG A 62 40.36 -8.28 38.35
CA ARG A 62 39.39 -7.47 37.61
C ARG A 62 38.98 -6.34 38.52
N ALA A 63 39.68 -5.22 38.36
CA ALA A 63 39.23 -3.95 38.87
C ALA A 63 37.80 -3.70 38.37
N CYS A 64 36.92 -3.34 39.30
CA CYS A 64 35.66 -2.69 39.00
C CYS A 64 35.96 -1.35 38.30
N ALA A 65 35.61 -1.26 37.03
CA ALA A 65 35.62 -0.08 36.17
C ALA A 65 34.75 -0.47 34.94
N GLU A 66 33.65 0.15 34.53
CA GLU A 66 33.00 1.43 34.81
C GLU A 66 31.49 1.28 34.48
N VAL A 67 30.72 2.29 34.85
CA VAL A 67 29.36 2.54 34.35
C VAL A 67 29.30 2.45 32.82
N GLY A 68 28.42 1.57 32.29
CA GLY A 68 27.73 1.80 31.02
C GLY A 68 28.28 1.12 29.76
N ALA A 69 28.29 -0.21 29.69
CA ALA A 69 28.35 -0.88 28.39
C ALA A 69 27.00 -0.71 27.66
N GLY A 70 26.85 0.40 26.91
CA GLY A 70 25.72 0.57 26.00
C GLY A 70 25.62 -0.59 24.99
N PRO A 71 24.52 -0.73 24.24
CA PRO A 71 24.28 -1.88 23.35
C PRO A 71 25.44 -2.22 22.41
N VAL A 72 26.23 -1.23 21.98
CA VAL A 72 27.42 -1.42 21.15
C VAL A 72 28.53 -2.21 21.84
N GLY A 73 28.77 -1.97 23.15
CA GLY A 73 29.77 -2.70 23.93
C GLY A 73 29.41 -4.18 24.05
N VAL A 74 28.16 -4.46 24.43
CA VAL A 74 27.63 -5.83 24.53
C VAL A 74 27.75 -6.59 23.22
N VAL A 75 27.41 -5.96 22.08
CA VAL A 75 27.54 -6.60 20.76
C VAL A 75 29.02 -6.88 20.42
N ARG A 76 29.95 -6.00 20.77
CA ARG A 76 31.39 -6.23 20.54
C ARG A 76 31.93 -7.39 21.36
N ASP A 77 31.56 -7.46 22.63
CA ASP A 77 31.97 -8.56 23.52
C ASP A 77 31.41 -9.90 23.02
N PHE A 78 30.15 -9.90 22.57
CA PHE A 78 29.53 -11.09 21.98
C PHE A 78 30.20 -11.53 20.67
N VAL A 79 30.58 -10.59 19.79
CA VAL A 79 31.35 -10.90 18.58
C VAL A 79 32.74 -11.46 18.93
N ALA A 80 33.40 -10.93 19.96
CA ALA A 80 34.67 -11.46 20.44
C ALA A 80 34.52 -12.89 20.99
N TRP A 81 33.44 -13.17 21.73
CA TRP A 81 33.11 -14.52 22.19
C TRP A 81 32.85 -15.48 21.03
N LEU A 82 32.08 -15.07 20.01
CA LEU A 82 31.80 -15.87 18.81
C LEU A 82 33.07 -16.27 18.05
N ALA A 83 34.14 -15.47 18.09
CA ALA A 83 35.41 -15.79 17.44
C ALA A 83 36.10 -17.03 18.05
N GLY A 84 35.76 -17.39 19.29
CA GLY A 84 36.23 -18.62 19.95
C GLY A 84 35.36 -19.84 19.72
N VAL A 85 34.23 -19.71 19.02
CA VAL A 85 33.31 -20.83 18.74
C VAL A 85 33.81 -21.59 17.51
N ASP A 86 34.48 -22.72 17.72
CA ASP A 86 35.08 -23.52 16.64
C ASP A 86 34.47 -24.93 16.48
N GLY A 87 33.43 -25.25 17.27
CA GLY A 87 32.74 -26.53 17.25
C GLY A 87 33.57 -27.70 17.80
N LYS A 88 34.74 -27.42 18.39
CA LYS A 88 35.56 -28.40 19.10
C LYS A 88 35.14 -28.46 20.56
N GLU A 89 35.38 -29.61 21.17
CA GLU A 89 35.03 -29.87 22.56
C GLU A 89 35.78 -28.91 23.51
N CYS A 90 35.06 -28.36 24.48
CA CYS A 90 35.69 -28.03 25.76
C CYS A 90 36.04 -29.38 26.42
N GLU A 91 37.27 -29.51 26.90
CA GLU A 91 37.86 -30.74 27.45
C GLU A 91 36.85 -31.61 28.23
N GLY A 92 36.54 -32.80 27.68
CA GLY A 92 35.96 -33.93 28.44
C GLY A 92 34.53 -34.37 28.11
N VAL A 93 33.81 -33.74 27.17
CA VAL A 93 32.50 -34.22 26.71
C VAL A 93 32.43 -34.19 25.19
N ALA A 94 32.26 -35.37 24.58
CA ALA A 94 32.09 -35.49 23.14
C ALA A 94 30.86 -34.69 22.67
N SER A 95 31.09 -33.57 21.98
CA SER A 95 30.01 -32.80 21.37
C SER A 95 29.44 -33.63 20.22
N SER A 96 28.22 -34.12 20.42
CA SER A 96 27.54 -34.92 19.40
C SER A 96 27.27 -34.08 18.15
N ASP A 97 27.12 -34.73 17.00
CA ASP A 97 26.72 -34.02 15.78
C ASP A 97 25.36 -33.31 15.95
N ALA A 98 24.48 -33.84 16.81
CA ALA A 98 23.24 -33.17 17.20
C ALA A 98 23.52 -31.83 17.92
N ALA A 99 24.44 -31.80 18.90
CA ALA A 99 24.83 -30.56 19.58
C ALA A 99 25.48 -29.55 18.63
N ARG A 100 26.25 -30.01 17.64
CA ARG A 100 26.79 -29.14 16.58
C ARG A 100 25.69 -28.56 15.70
N LEU A 101 24.69 -29.34 15.32
CA LEU A 101 23.54 -28.87 14.54
C LEU A 101 22.69 -27.87 15.34
N ASP A 102 22.49 -28.11 16.64
CA ASP A 102 21.79 -27.18 17.54
C ASP A 102 22.54 -25.85 17.65
N LEU A 103 23.87 -25.89 17.77
CA LEU A 103 24.71 -24.69 17.77
C LEU A 103 24.58 -23.92 16.45
N ILE A 104 24.60 -24.60 15.30
CA ILE A 104 24.38 -23.97 13.98
C ILE A 104 23.00 -23.29 13.94
N GLY A 105 21.96 -23.96 14.44
CA GLY A 105 20.61 -23.39 14.54
C GLY A 105 20.55 -22.14 15.42
N ALA A 106 21.18 -22.18 16.59
CA ALA A 106 21.27 -21.05 17.50
C ALA A 106 22.02 -19.85 16.87
N LEU A 107 23.12 -20.11 16.15
CA LEU A 107 23.87 -19.07 15.44
C LEU A 107 23.07 -18.45 14.29
N GLU A 108 22.23 -19.23 13.60
CA GLU A 108 21.33 -18.67 12.59
C GLU A 108 20.23 -17.82 13.23
N ALA A 109 19.70 -18.22 14.38
CA ALA A 109 18.76 -17.40 15.14
C ALA A 109 19.40 -16.08 15.61
N VAL A 110 20.68 -16.11 15.99
CA VAL A 110 21.47 -14.90 16.29
C VAL A 110 21.57 -13.97 15.08
N LYS A 111 21.85 -14.49 13.88
CA LYS A 111 21.89 -13.68 12.66
C LYS A 111 20.55 -13.02 12.36
N ALA A 112 19.46 -13.77 12.48
CA ALA A 112 18.11 -13.27 12.29
C ALA A 112 17.75 -12.17 13.31
N ALA A 113 18.02 -12.41 14.60
CA ALA A 113 17.79 -11.43 15.66
C ALA A 113 18.63 -10.16 15.48
N ALA A 114 19.89 -10.29 15.06
CA ALA A 114 20.76 -9.17 14.74
C ALA A 114 20.22 -8.36 13.55
N ALA A 115 19.74 -9.02 12.49
CA ALA A 115 19.10 -8.35 11.35
C ALA A 115 17.83 -7.60 11.75
N ALA A 116 16.99 -8.18 12.62
CA ALA A 116 15.83 -7.48 13.18
C ALA A 116 16.25 -6.26 14.00
N ALA A 117 17.26 -6.38 14.86
CA ALA A 117 17.78 -5.24 15.62
C ALA A 117 18.31 -4.13 14.70
N GLN A 118 19.05 -4.49 13.64
CA GLN A 118 19.50 -3.55 12.61
C GLN A 118 18.33 -2.85 11.92
N ALA A 119 17.24 -3.55 11.59
CA ALA A 119 16.04 -2.95 11.02
C ALA A 119 15.41 -1.91 11.96
N ARG A 120 15.25 -2.22 13.26
CA ARG A 120 14.71 -1.25 14.23
C ARG A 120 15.57 0.00 14.36
N VAL A 121 16.88 -0.18 14.53
CA VAL A 121 17.84 0.93 14.69
C VAL A 121 17.91 1.77 13.43
N THR A 122 17.90 1.14 12.25
CA THR A 122 17.90 1.84 10.95
C THR A 122 16.64 2.69 10.80
N THR A 123 15.46 2.17 11.15
CA THR A 123 14.22 2.92 11.08
C THR A 123 14.21 4.12 12.04
N ALA A 124 14.65 3.93 13.28
CA ALA A 124 14.76 5.02 14.26
C ALA A 124 15.77 6.09 13.82
N PHE A 125 16.94 5.68 13.32
CA PHE A 125 17.95 6.59 12.76
C PHE A 125 17.42 7.37 11.56
N ALA A 126 16.76 6.70 10.61
CA ALA A 126 16.19 7.34 9.43
C ALA A 126 15.12 8.37 9.80
N ALA A 127 14.26 8.07 10.78
CA ALA A 127 13.27 9.02 11.29
C ALA A 127 13.93 10.27 11.88
N SER A 128 14.88 10.09 12.82
CA SER A 128 15.62 11.18 13.45
C SER A 128 16.36 12.07 12.43
N GLN A 129 17.05 11.46 11.46
CA GLN A 129 17.78 12.22 10.44
C GLN A 129 16.86 12.97 9.48
N ARG A 130 15.69 12.41 9.14
CA ARG A 130 14.68 13.13 8.33
C ARG A 130 14.18 14.36 9.06
N GLU A 131 13.84 14.24 10.34
CA GLU A 131 13.39 15.37 11.17
C GLU A 131 14.44 16.48 11.22
N VAL A 132 15.71 16.15 11.50
CA VAL A 132 16.82 17.11 11.53
C VAL A 132 17.01 17.80 10.17
N HIS A 133 16.92 17.06 9.06
CA HIS A 133 17.07 17.64 7.73
C HIS A 133 15.92 18.56 7.35
N LEU A 134 14.67 18.17 7.66
CA LEU A 134 13.48 18.98 7.38
C LEU A 134 13.46 20.25 8.23
N ALA A 135 13.85 20.17 9.50
CA ALA A 135 13.98 21.32 10.38
C ALA A 135 14.99 22.37 9.86
N ARG A 136 15.96 21.95 9.04
CA ARG A 136 16.93 22.82 8.37
C ARG A 136 16.47 23.32 7.01
N GLY A 137 15.22 23.07 6.61
CA GLY A 137 14.67 23.45 5.30
C GLY A 137 15.19 22.61 4.13
N GLY A 138 15.79 21.44 4.40
CA GLY A 138 16.32 20.56 3.37
C GLY A 138 15.23 19.86 2.56
N LYS A 139 15.54 19.47 1.31
CA LYS A 139 14.62 18.70 0.46
C LYS A 139 14.57 17.23 0.91
N PRO A 140 13.39 16.58 0.96
CA PRO A 140 13.25 15.18 1.36
C PRO A 140 14.15 14.21 0.58
N GLN A 141 14.32 14.44 -0.73
CA GLN A 141 15.16 13.61 -1.59
C GLN A 141 16.64 13.64 -1.21
N GLN A 142 17.14 14.77 -0.70
CA GLN A 142 18.52 14.91 -0.25
C GLN A 142 18.71 14.19 1.10
N ALA A 143 17.71 14.30 1.99
CA ALA A 143 17.72 13.57 3.24
C ALA A 143 17.74 12.05 3.01
N ALA A 144 16.91 11.54 2.10
CA ALA A 144 16.88 10.10 1.78
C ALA A 144 18.24 9.58 1.31
N ARG A 145 18.89 10.26 0.35
CA ARG A 145 20.22 9.86 -0.16
C ARG A 145 21.30 9.90 0.92
N SER A 146 21.29 10.92 1.77
CA SER A 146 22.24 11.06 2.88
C SER A 146 22.10 9.91 3.87
N ILE A 147 20.86 9.59 4.26
CA ILE A 147 20.55 8.50 5.18
C ILE A 147 21.00 7.15 4.60
N GLY A 148 20.64 6.86 3.34
CA GLY A 148 21.05 5.64 2.66
C GLY A 148 22.57 5.47 2.59
N SER A 149 23.29 6.55 2.29
CA SER A 149 24.77 6.54 2.24
C SER A 149 25.40 6.27 3.61
N GLN A 150 24.86 6.84 4.69
CA GLN A 150 25.35 6.60 6.05
C GLN A 150 25.09 5.16 6.50
N VAL A 151 23.91 4.62 6.19
CA VAL A 151 23.57 3.21 6.48
C VAL A 151 24.44 2.25 5.67
N ALA A 152 24.67 2.54 4.39
CA ALA A 152 25.58 1.77 3.54
C ALA A 152 27.00 1.71 4.13
N LEU A 153 27.54 2.87 4.55
CA LEU A 153 28.86 2.96 5.16
C LEU A 153 28.93 2.12 6.45
N ALA A 154 27.93 2.22 7.32
CA ALA A 154 27.87 1.44 8.56
C ALA A 154 27.79 -0.07 8.30
N ARG A 155 27.09 -0.49 7.23
CA ARG A 155 26.96 -1.90 6.82
C ARG A 155 28.09 -2.39 5.91
N ARG A 156 29.05 -1.53 5.53
CA ARG A 156 30.14 -1.81 4.57
C ARG A 156 29.63 -2.27 3.20
N ASP A 157 28.55 -1.64 2.74
CA ASP A 157 27.83 -1.97 1.51
C ASP A 157 27.85 -0.79 0.52
N SER A 158 27.39 -1.00 -0.73
CA SER A 158 27.24 0.09 -1.70
C SER A 158 26.11 1.05 -1.32
N PRO A 159 26.13 2.33 -1.78
CA PRO A 159 25.06 3.28 -1.50
C PRO A 159 23.66 2.78 -1.93
N SER A 160 23.57 2.10 -3.08
CA SER A 160 22.33 1.48 -3.56
C SER A 160 21.79 0.39 -2.64
N ARG A 161 22.67 -0.37 -1.98
CA ARG A 161 22.26 -1.35 -0.95
C ARG A 161 21.83 -0.64 0.33
N GLY A 162 22.45 0.49 0.68
CA GLY A 162 22.00 1.34 1.78
C GLY A 162 20.55 1.78 1.65
N ASP A 163 20.16 2.28 0.46
CA ASP A 163 18.77 2.66 0.19
C ASP A 163 17.81 1.46 0.33
N GLN A 164 18.20 0.29 -0.16
CA GLN A 164 17.44 -0.95 0.00
C GLN A 164 17.30 -1.35 1.48
N HIS A 165 18.37 -1.24 2.27
CA HIS A 165 18.34 -1.53 3.70
C HIS A 165 17.42 -0.60 4.47
N VAL A 166 17.40 0.70 4.13
CA VAL A 166 16.49 1.68 4.74
C VAL A 166 15.03 1.37 4.38
N GLY A 167 14.74 1.06 3.11
CA GLY A 167 13.40 0.67 2.68
C GLY A 167 12.92 -0.64 3.32
N PHE A 168 13.80 -1.65 3.35
CA PHE A 168 13.56 -2.94 4.00
C PHE A 168 13.29 -2.79 5.50
N ALA A 169 14.11 -2.01 6.19
CA ALA A 169 13.97 -1.73 7.62
C ALA A 169 12.63 -1.05 7.95
N HIS A 170 12.24 -0.06 7.15
CA HIS A 170 10.96 0.62 7.31
C HIS A 170 9.78 -0.34 7.09
N ALA A 171 9.77 -1.08 5.98
CA ALA A 171 8.70 -2.02 5.66
C ALA A 171 8.50 -3.06 6.78
N LEU A 172 9.59 -3.68 7.25
CA LEU A 172 9.49 -4.64 8.34
C LEU A 172 9.01 -4.01 9.65
N HIS A 173 9.62 -2.91 10.07
CA HIS A 173 9.36 -2.38 11.41
C HIS A 173 8.00 -1.68 11.52
N VAL A 174 7.55 -1.04 10.46
CA VAL A 174 6.39 -0.13 10.47
C VAL A 174 5.13 -0.77 9.85
N GLU A 175 5.31 -1.78 8.99
CA GLU A 175 4.25 -2.31 8.13
C GLU A 175 4.03 -3.82 8.31
N MET A 176 5.02 -4.58 8.80
CA MET A 176 4.98 -6.05 8.86
C MET A 176 5.39 -6.61 10.25
N PRO A 177 4.58 -6.37 11.31
CA PRO A 177 4.92 -6.76 12.68
C PRO A 177 5.09 -8.28 12.90
N HIS A 178 4.35 -9.15 12.20
CA HIS A 178 4.47 -10.60 12.32
C HIS A 178 5.76 -11.12 11.69
N THR A 179 6.09 -10.67 10.48
CA THR A 179 7.38 -10.98 9.84
C THR A 179 8.54 -10.47 10.69
N MET A 180 8.40 -9.28 11.28
CA MET A 180 9.39 -8.70 12.18
C MET A 180 9.56 -9.50 13.47
N ALA A 181 8.47 -9.99 14.05
CA ALA A 181 8.51 -10.88 15.21
C ALA A 181 9.18 -12.22 14.87
N ALA A 182 8.83 -12.82 13.73
CA ALA A 182 9.44 -14.07 13.27
C ALA A 182 10.95 -13.92 13.04
N LEU A 183 11.39 -12.81 12.45
CA LEU A 183 12.82 -12.50 12.28
C LEU A 183 13.52 -12.27 13.63
N THR A 184 12.86 -11.57 14.56
CA THR A 184 13.43 -11.30 15.89
C THR A 184 13.68 -12.57 16.70
N HIS A 185 12.81 -13.58 16.57
CA HIS A 185 12.94 -14.85 17.29
C HIS A 185 13.71 -15.92 16.50
N GLY A 186 14.27 -15.59 15.33
CA GLY A 186 15.00 -16.55 14.51
C GLY A 186 14.15 -17.64 13.84
N VAL A 187 12.83 -17.46 13.77
CA VAL A 187 11.91 -18.36 13.07
C VAL A 187 12.14 -18.30 11.56
N ILE A 188 12.50 -17.12 11.05
CA ILE A 188 12.89 -16.90 9.64
C ILE A 188 14.24 -16.19 9.57
N SER A 189 14.98 -16.43 8.49
CA SER A 189 16.23 -15.72 8.21
C SER A 189 15.99 -14.35 7.57
N GLU A 190 16.98 -13.47 7.61
CA GLU A 190 16.96 -12.15 6.95
C GLU A 190 16.62 -12.27 5.45
N TYR A 191 17.14 -13.31 4.79
CA TYR A 191 16.87 -13.57 3.38
C TYR A 191 15.38 -13.86 3.12
N ARG A 192 14.73 -14.67 3.97
CA ARG A 192 13.29 -14.94 3.85
C ARG A 192 12.47 -13.67 4.08
N ALA A 193 12.81 -12.88 5.08
CA ALA A 193 12.18 -11.58 5.31
C ALA A 193 12.33 -10.65 4.09
N THR A 194 13.50 -10.66 3.44
CA THR A 194 13.77 -9.87 2.23
C THR A 194 12.88 -10.29 1.07
N LEU A 195 12.65 -11.60 0.89
CA LEU A 195 11.72 -12.11 -0.13
C LEU A 195 10.30 -11.59 0.10
N ILE A 196 9.80 -11.65 1.35
CA ILE A 196 8.46 -11.17 1.69
C ILE A 196 8.31 -9.67 1.37
N VAL A 197 9.26 -8.84 1.80
CA VAL A 197 9.24 -7.39 1.55
C VAL A 197 9.32 -7.09 0.04
N ARG A 198 10.13 -7.84 -0.71
CA ARG A 198 10.27 -7.68 -2.16
C ARG A 198 8.98 -8.02 -2.89
N GLU A 199 8.34 -9.15 -2.56
CA GLU A 199 7.11 -9.60 -3.25
C GLU A 199 5.89 -8.72 -2.91
N THR A 200 5.98 -7.92 -1.84
CA THR A 200 4.95 -6.97 -1.43
C THR A 200 5.27 -5.52 -1.78
N ALA A 201 6.34 -5.29 -2.57
CA ALA A 201 6.85 -3.94 -2.85
C ALA A 201 5.85 -2.99 -3.54
N CYS A 202 4.91 -3.50 -4.32
CA CYS A 202 3.89 -2.71 -5.02
C CYS A 202 2.69 -2.29 -4.15
N LEU A 203 2.55 -2.86 -2.94
CA LEU A 203 1.39 -2.67 -2.09
C LEU A 203 1.51 -1.42 -1.20
N THR A 204 0.36 -0.86 -0.81
CA THR A 204 0.30 0.17 0.24
C THR A 204 0.67 -0.40 1.60
N ARG A 205 0.96 0.48 2.58
CA ARG A 205 1.28 0.07 3.94
C ARG A 205 0.20 -0.81 4.57
N GLU A 206 -1.06 -0.43 4.41
CA GLU A 206 -2.21 -1.15 4.97
C GLU A 206 -2.34 -2.53 4.34
N GLN A 207 -2.15 -2.61 3.02
CA GLN A 207 -2.18 -3.86 2.28
C GLN A 207 -1.04 -4.80 2.68
N ARG A 208 0.16 -4.28 2.95
CA ARG A 208 1.27 -5.09 3.47
C ARG A 208 0.97 -5.68 4.84
N GLY A 209 0.30 -4.93 5.71
CA GLY A 209 -0.17 -5.45 7.00
C GLY A 209 -1.10 -6.66 6.83
N VAL A 210 -2.00 -6.62 5.85
CA VAL A 210 -2.87 -7.76 5.53
C VAL A 210 -2.08 -8.96 4.98
N VAL A 211 -1.07 -8.72 4.14
CA VAL A 211 -0.19 -9.81 3.66
C VAL A 211 0.59 -10.43 4.83
N ASP A 212 1.12 -9.59 5.72
CA ASP A 212 1.89 -10.00 6.88
C ASP A 212 1.08 -10.90 7.82
N GLU A 213 -0.14 -10.48 8.17
CA GLU A 213 -1.06 -11.25 9.00
C GLU A 213 -1.42 -12.60 8.36
N ARG A 214 -1.71 -12.62 7.06
CA ARG A 214 -2.06 -13.84 6.32
C ARG A 214 -0.90 -14.82 6.17
N LEU A 215 0.33 -14.33 6.06
CA LEU A 215 1.52 -15.17 5.94
C LEU A 215 2.00 -15.71 7.28
N ALA A 216 1.69 -15.03 8.40
CA ALA A 216 2.25 -15.33 9.71
C ALA A 216 2.20 -16.82 10.12
N PRO A 217 1.08 -17.56 9.92
CA PRO A 217 1.01 -18.98 10.29
C PRO A 217 1.96 -19.89 9.50
N ASP A 218 2.30 -19.50 8.26
CA ASP A 218 3.07 -20.31 7.32
C ASP A 218 4.58 -20.00 7.36
N LEU A 219 4.99 -18.91 8.02
CA LEU A 219 6.39 -18.48 8.09
C LEU A 219 7.37 -19.57 8.57
N PRO A 220 7.06 -20.41 9.58
CA PRO A 220 7.99 -21.42 10.07
C PRO A 220 8.19 -22.58 9.09
N SER A 221 7.16 -22.92 8.30
CA SER A 221 7.10 -24.16 7.52
C SER A 221 7.52 -23.98 6.07
N LEU A 222 7.34 -22.79 5.48
CA LEU A 222 7.61 -22.56 4.07
C LEU A 222 9.10 -22.41 3.75
N GLY A 223 9.55 -23.15 2.74
CA GLY A 223 10.84 -22.92 2.08
C GLY A 223 10.84 -21.65 1.22
N ASN A 224 12.03 -21.15 0.86
CA ASN A 224 12.20 -19.83 0.22
C ASN A 224 11.33 -19.62 -1.04
N ARG A 225 11.26 -20.62 -1.94
CA ARG A 225 10.44 -20.53 -3.16
C ARG A 225 8.95 -20.49 -2.86
N SER A 226 8.49 -21.37 -1.97
CA SER A 226 7.08 -21.45 -1.58
C SER A 226 6.64 -20.20 -0.83
N LEU A 227 7.51 -19.64 0.02
CA LEU A 227 7.28 -18.38 0.72
C LEU A 227 7.12 -17.21 -0.25
N ALA A 228 8.05 -17.05 -1.20
CA ALA A 228 7.95 -16.00 -2.21
C ALA A 228 6.68 -16.17 -3.08
N ALA A 229 6.34 -17.40 -3.47
CA ALA A 229 5.12 -17.68 -4.22
C ALA A 229 3.85 -17.40 -3.40
N ALA A 230 3.84 -17.71 -2.10
CA ALA A 230 2.72 -17.41 -1.22
C ALA A 230 2.52 -15.90 -1.06
N ALA A 231 3.59 -15.16 -0.77
CA ALA A 231 3.56 -13.70 -0.66
C ALA A 231 3.05 -13.06 -1.95
N ARG A 232 3.60 -13.48 -3.11
CA ARG A 232 3.17 -12.99 -4.43
C ARG A 232 1.70 -13.27 -4.70
N ARG A 233 1.20 -14.45 -4.35
CA ARG A 233 -0.21 -14.83 -4.57
C ARG A 233 -1.16 -13.96 -3.76
N ILE A 234 -0.83 -13.74 -2.48
CA ILE A 234 -1.64 -12.90 -1.59
C ILE A 234 -1.60 -11.45 -2.09
N ALA A 235 -0.41 -10.95 -2.46
CA ALA A 235 -0.24 -9.62 -3.02
C ALA A 235 -1.05 -9.43 -4.30
N ALA A 236 -0.99 -10.37 -5.24
CA ALA A 236 -1.76 -10.32 -6.48
C ALA A 236 -3.28 -10.31 -6.24
N HIS A 237 -3.76 -11.07 -5.25
CA HIS A 237 -5.18 -11.08 -4.89
C HIS A 237 -5.64 -9.73 -4.30
N ILE A 238 -4.81 -9.11 -3.46
CA ILE A 238 -5.10 -7.78 -2.88
C ILE A 238 -5.03 -6.68 -3.94
N ASP A 239 -4.02 -6.73 -4.81
CA ASP A 239 -3.84 -5.75 -5.87
C ASP A 239 -4.95 -5.81 -6.92
N ALA A 240 -5.45 -7.01 -7.27
CA ALA A 240 -6.61 -7.16 -8.15
C ALA A 240 -7.84 -6.42 -7.60
N ALA A 241 -8.13 -6.54 -6.30
CA ALA A 241 -9.20 -5.79 -5.65
C ALA A 241 -8.93 -4.27 -5.67
N ALA A 242 -7.67 -3.85 -5.53
CA ALA A 242 -7.28 -2.44 -5.57
C ALA A 242 -7.41 -1.82 -6.97
N VAL A 243 -7.07 -2.57 -8.02
CA VAL A 243 -7.26 -2.17 -9.42
C VAL A 243 -8.74 -2.01 -9.72
N VAL A 244 -9.58 -2.98 -9.35
CA VAL A 244 -11.04 -2.89 -9.51
C VAL A 244 -11.58 -1.65 -8.79
N ALA A 245 -11.22 -1.45 -7.52
CA ALA A 245 -11.65 -0.29 -6.75
C ALA A 245 -11.15 1.04 -7.35
N ARG A 246 -9.98 1.06 -8.00
CA ARG A 246 -9.47 2.25 -8.72
C ARG A 246 -10.28 2.49 -9.99
N MET A 247 -10.61 1.46 -10.75
CA MET A 247 -11.47 1.56 -11.93
C MET A 247 -12.87 2.06 -11.55
N GLU A 248 -13.47 1.53 -10.49
CA GLU A 248 -14.76 1.99 -9.97
C GLU A 248 -14.72 3.46 -9.55
N ARG A 249 -13.67 3.88 -8.82
CA ARG A 249 -13.47 5.30 -8.46
C ARG A 249 -13.29 6.20 -9.69
N ALA A 250 -12.60 5.73 -10.72
CA ALA A 250 -12.44 6.46 -11.98
C ALA A 250 -13.76 6.57 -12.77
N VAL A 251 -14.57 5.50 -12.78
CA VAL A 251 -15.92 5.53 -13.37
C VAL A 251 -16.84 6.47 -12.59
N ALA A 252 -16.69 6.56 -11.27
CA ALA A 252 -17.46 7.47 -10.42
C ALA A 252 -17.07 8.95 -10.61
N SER A 253 -15.84 9.24 -11.06
CA SER A 253 -15.38 10.61 -11.34
C SER A 253 -15.77 11.13 -12.72
N ARG A 254 -16.59 10.37 -13.47
CA ARG A 254 -17.12 10.76 -14.78
C ARG A 254 -17.83 12.11 -14.71
N ARG A 255 -17.47 13.03 -15.60
CA ARG A 255 -18.05 14.38 -15.65
C ARG A 255 -17.88 15.01 -17.02
N VAL A 256 -18.78 15.93 -17.33
CA VAL A 256 -18.69 16.81 -18.49
C VAL A 256 -18.60 18.23 -17.97
N THR A 257 -17.61 18.98 -18.42
CA THR A 257 -17.43 20.37 -18.02
C THR A 257 -17.37 21.27 -19.26
N VAL A 258 -17.97 22.44 -19.14
CA VAL A 258 -17.86 23.52 -20.13
C VAL A 258 -17.10 24.66 -19.49
N ARG A 259 -16.06 25.13 -20.15
CA ARG A 259 -15.24 26.26 -19.68
C ARG A 259 -15.18 27.33 -20.77
N PRO A 260 -15.54 28.59 -20.49
CA PRO A 260 -15.40 29.67 -21.44
C PRO A 260 -13.95 29.83 -21.93
N ALA A 261 -13.79 30.21 -23.19
CA ALA A 261 -12.54 30.62 -23.82
C ALA A 261 -12.72 32.03 -24.41
N PRO A 262 -11.63 32.73 -24.76
CA PRO A 262 -11.72 34.03 -25.44
C PRO A 262 -12.50 33.97 -26.77
N ASP A 263 -12.88 35.13 -27.28
CA ASP A 263 -13.52 35.29 -28.60
C ASP A 263 -14.87 34.58 -28.77
N GLY A 264 -15.64 34.44 -27.68
CA GLY A 264 -16.94 33.78 -27.70
C GLY A 264 -16.89 32.26 -27.83
N MET A 265 -15.70 31.67 -27.64
CA MET A 265 -15.49 30.21 -27.73
C MET A 265 -15.63 29.54 -26.36
N ALA A 266 -15.72 28.21 -26.34
CA ALA A 266 -15.72 27.43 -25.09
C ALA A 266 -15.06 26.06 -25.28
N TRP A 267 -14.42 25.56 -24.22
CA TRP A 267 -13.94 24.19 -24.11
C TRP A 267 -15.04 23.30 -23.55
N LEU A 268 -15.32 22.19 -24.23
CA LEU A 268 -16.16 21.10 -23.73
C LEU A 268 -15.25 19.90 -23.46
N THR A 269 -15.15 19.47 -22.20
CA THR A 269 -14.28 18.36 -21.79
C THR A 269 -15.11 17.22 -21.23
N PHE A 270 -14.88 16.01 -21.75
CA PHE A 270 -15.48 14.77 -21.26
C PHE A 270 -14.43 13.98 -20.49
N LEU A 271 -14.72 13.65 -19.24
CA LEU A 271 -14.02 12.61 -18.49
C LEU A 271 -15.01 11.46 -18.30
N ALA A 272 -14.76 10.34 -18.96
CA ALA A 272 -15.62 9.16 -18.94
C ALA A 272 -14.77 7.91 -19.27
N PRO A 273 -15.30 6.68 -19.07
CA PRO A 273 -14.69 5.47 -19.60
C PRO A 273 -14.40 5.61 -21.10
N LEU A 274 -13.27 5.06 -21.55
CA LEU A 274 -12.77 5.28 -22.92
C LEU A 274 -13.82 4.95 -23.99
N THR A 275 -14.53 3.84 -23.83
CA THR A 275 -15.58 3.40 -24.76
C THR A 275 -16.73 4.41 -24.85
N GLU A 276 -17.15 4.97 -23.72
CA GLU A 276 -18.20 6.00 -23.65
C GLU A 276 -17.71 7.33 -24.24
N ALA A 277 -16.47 7.75 -23.92
CA ALA A 277 -15.88 8.98 -24.43
C ALA A 277 -15.73 8.96 -25.97
N VAL A 278 -15.25 7.83 -26.53
CA VAL A 278 -15.15 7.63 -27.98
C VAL A 278 -16.53 7.59 -28.62
N GLY A 279 -17.51 6.95 -27.99
CA GLY A 279 -18.90 6.93 -28.47
C GLY A 279 -19.53 8.32 -28.52
N ALA A 280 -19.35 9.13 -27.47
CA ALA A 280 -19.83 10.50 -27.40
C ALA A 280 -19.19 11.38 -28.49
N TYR A 281 -17.88 11.25 -28.69
CA TYR A 281 -17.17 11.95 -29.76
C TYR A 281 -17.72 11.57 -31.15
N ALA A 282 -17.87 10.28 -31.43
CA ALA A 282 -18.39 9.80 -32.71
C ALA A 282 -19.85 10.23 -32.96
N ALA A 283 -20.66 10.37 -31.91
CA ALA A 283 -22.01 10.92 -32.02
C ALA A 283 -22.00 12.42 -32.35
N LEU A 284 -21.18 13.21 -31.67
CA LEU A 284 -21.01 14.64 -31.92
C LEU A 284 -20.47 14.90 -33.34
N ASP A 285 -19.48 14.14 -33.79
CA ASP A 285 -18.92 14.26 -35.13
C ASP A 285 -19.96 13.96 -36.23
N ARG A 286 -20.78 12.92 -36.05
CA ARG A 286 -21.88 12.63 -36.99
C ARG A 286 -22.90 13.75 -37.03
N LEU A 287 -23.37 14.24 -35.89
CA LEU A 287 -24.32 15.35 -35.82
C LEU A 287 -23.75 16.62 -36.47
N ALA A 288 -22.48 16.93 -36.22
CA ALA A 288 -21.81 18.06 -36.84
C ALA A 288 -21.78 17.92 -38.37
N LYS A 289 -21.41 16.73 -38.88
CA LYS A 289 -21.42 16.43 -40.33
C LYS A 289 -22.82 16.55 -40.93
N THR A 290 -23.86 16.04 -40.27
CA THR A 290 -25.24 16.15 -40.76
C THR A 290 -25.72 17.60 -40.77
N ALA A 291 -25.48 18.36 -39.70
CA ALA A 291 -25.84 19.78 -39.63
C ALA A 291 -25.13 20.63 -40.69
N LEU A 292 -23.86 20.32 -40.99
CA LEU A 292 -23.12 20.96 -42.08
C LEU A 292 -23.65 20.60 -43.47
N THR A 293 -24.28 19.43 -43.63
CA THR A 293 -24.83 18.96 -44.91
C THR A 293 -26.19 19.60 -45.24
N THR A 294 -26.96 20.05 -44.23
CA THR A 294 -28.29 20.63 -44.42
C THR A 294 -28.28 22.09 -44.94
N VAL A 295 -27.11 22.71 -45.17
CA VAL A 295 -26.98 24.14 -45.53
C VAL A 295 -26.75 24.40 -47.04
N VAL A 296 -26.79 23.38 -47.90
CA VAL A 296 -26.60 23.55 -49.35
C VAL A 296 -27.88 23.24 -50.14
N THR A 297 -28.90 24.10 -50.02
CA THR A 297 -29.95 24.25 -51.05
C THR A 297 -30.58 25.64 -50.96
N GLY A 298 -30.21 26.53 -51.89
CA GLY A 298 -30.81 27.84 -52.09
C GLY A 298 -30.19 28.52 -53.31
N ASN A 299 -30.71 28.17 -54.49
CA ASN A 299 -30.29 28.66 -55.81
C ASN A 299 -30.54 30.16 -56.00
N ASP A 300 -29.62 30.84 -56.67
CA ASP A 300 -29.88 32.05 -57.46
C ASP A 300 -30.59 31.68 -58.78
N PRO A 301 -31.49 32.55 -59.29
CA PRO A 301 -31.23 33.05 -60.65
C PRO A 301 -31.58 34.53 -60.89
N GLN A 302 -30.62 35.23 -61.52
CA GLN A 302 -30.73 36.12 -62.69
C GLN A 302 -31.57 37.43 -62.67
N GLN A 303 -30.83 38.53 -62.96
CA GLN A 303 -31.05 39.60 -63.96
C GLN A 303 -31.47 41.04 -63.53
N SER A 304 -30.57 41.97 -63.91
CA SER A 304 -30.76 43.34 -64.44
C SER A 304 -30.91 44.54 -63.48
N ASN A 305 -30.27 45.65 -63.87
CA ASN A 305 -30.09 46.94 -63.17
C ASN A 305 -30.27 48.07 -64.22
N PRO A 306 -30.37 49.39 -63.91
CA PRO A 306 -31.17 50.23 -62.98
C PRO A 306 -31.92 51.35 -63.79
N PRO A 307 -32.24 52.62 -63.33
CA PRO A 307 -32.32 53.24 -61.99
C PRO A 307 -33.62 54.07 -61.72
N ALA A 308 -33.82 54.51 -60.46
CA ALA A 308 -34.16 55.89 -60.03
C ALA A 308 -35.15 55.99 -58.84
N ASN A 309 -34.74 56.82 -57.87
CA ASN A 309 -35.48 57.68 -56.93
C ASN A 309 -36.68 57.15 -56.13
N GLY A 310 -36.65 57.42 -54.82
CA GLY A 310 -37.85 57.39 -53.97
C GLY A 310 -37.60 56.86 -52.57
N ASN A 311 -37.11 57.75 -51.71
CA ASN A 311 -37.37 57.81 -50.27
C ASN A 311 -38.69 57.13 -49.84
N ASP A 312 -38.60 56.09 -49.00
CA ASP A 312 -39.49 55.94 -47.86
C ASP A 312 -38.93 55.03 -46.75
N SER A 313 -39.28 55.39 -45.53
CA SER A 313 -38.96 54.76 -44.26
C SER A 313 -39.94 53.62 -43.95
N GLY A 314 -39.44 52.44 -43.55
CA GLY A 314 -40.33 51.33 -43.16
C GLY A 314 -39.61 50.08 -42.66
N LEU A 315 -39.52 49.97 -41.33
CA LEU A 315 -39.32 48.79 -40.48
C LEU A 315 -39.23 47.41 -41.18
N GLY A 316 -37.99 46.93 -41.37
CA GLY A 316 -37.71 45.54 -41.72
C GLY A 316 -37.54 44.67 -40.48
N SER A 317 -38.51 43.78 -40.24
CA SER A 317 -38.34 42.59 -39.41
C SER A 317 -37.46 41.59 -40.18
N GLY A 318 -36.15 41.73 -40.03
CA GLY A 318 -35.16 40.81 -40.57
C GLY A 318 -34.74 39.80 -39.50
N GLY A 319 -35.44 38.66 -39.43
CA GLY A 319 -34.95 37.46 -38.76
C GLY A 319 -33.73 36.93 -39.50
N GLY A 320 -32.57 37.54 -39.26
CA GLY A 320 -31.29 37.09 -39.78
C GLY A 320 -30.90 35.79 -39.08
N LEU A 321 -31.22 34.66 -39.70
CA LEU A 321 -30.53 33.41 -39.46
C LEU A 321 -29.06 33.64 -39.80
N ALA A 322 -28.26 33.88 -38.76
CA ALA A 322 -26.81 33.88 -38.87
C ALA A 322 -26.38 32.45 -39.22
N VAL A 323 -26.23 32.18 -40.50
CA VAL A 323 -25.58 30.97 -41.00
C VAL A 323 -24.11 31.10 -40.66
N VAL A 324 -23.73 30.59 -39.48
CA VAL A 324 -22.32 30.42 -39.11
C VAL A 324 -21.79 29.25 -39.93
N VAL A 325 -21.16 29.56 -41.06
CA VAL A 325 -20.39 28.57 -41.83
C VAL A 325 -19.13 28.24 -41.02
N VAL A 326 -19.22 27.25 -40.13
CA VAL A 326 -18.02 26.68 -39.50
C VAL A 326 -17.38 25.71 -40.50
N ARG A 327 -16.51 26.24 -41.37
CA ARG A 327 -15.53 25.41 -42.07
C ARG A 327 -14.30 25.27 -41.18
N ARG A 328 -14.18 24.15 -40.47
CA ARG A 328 -12.88 23.53 -40.18
C ARG A 328 -13.03 22.11 -39.64
N SER A 329 -12.14 21.24 -40.12
CA SER A 329 -11.87 19.92 -39.55
C SER A 329 -11.59 20.05 -38.06
N LEU A 330 -12.25 19.21 -37.26
CA LEU A 330 -11.82 18.97 -35.89
C LEU A 330 -10.55 18.11 -35.95
N ASP A 331 -9.40 18.76 -36.14
CA ASP A 331 -8.11 18.09 -35.96
C ASP A 331 -7.84 17.92 -34.47
N VAL A 332 -7.56 16.67 -34.08
CA VAL A 332 -7.20 16.27 -32.72
C VAL A 332 -5.85 16.89 -32.38
N VAL A 333 -5.84 17.95 -31.56
CA VAL A 333 -4.62 18.39 -30.89
C VAL A 333 -4.46 17.52 -29.65
N ASP A 334 -3.58 16.53 -29.76
CA ASP A 334 -3.14 15.73 -28.61
C ASP A 334 -2.36 16.65 -27.67
N ARG A 335 -2.95 16.97 -26.51
CA ARG A 335 -2.31 17.78 -25.48
C ARG A 335 -2.00 16.86 -24.31
N PRO A 336 -0.75 16.78 -23.83
CA PRO A 336 -0.40 15.89 -22.74
C PRO A 336 -1.21 16.22 -21.48
N ALA A 337 -1.56 15.18 -20.73
CA ALA A 337 -2.36 15.27 -19.51
C ALA A 337 -1.78 16.31 -18.52
N PRO A 338 -2.62 17.09 -17.83
CA PRO A 338 -2.14 18.00 -16.79
C PRO A 338 -1.69 17.17 -15.58
N GLY A 339 -0.39 16.92 -15.45
CA GLY A 339 0.16 16.11 -14.37
C GLY A 339 1.68 15.96 -14.32
N ASP A 340 2.41 16.18 -15.41
CA ASP A 340 3.88 16.21 -15.37
C ASP A 340 4.39 17.65 -15.20
N SER A 341 4.52 18.06 -13.94
CA SER A 341 5.33 19.20 -13.49
C SER A 341 5.81 18.97 -12.06
#